data_AF-A0A9P8Z6C5-F1
#
_entry.id   AF-A0A9P8Z6C5-F1
#
_cell.length_a   1.000
_cell.length_b   1.000
_cell.length_c   1.000
_cell.angle_alpha   90.00
_cell.angle_beta   90.00
_cell.angle_gamma   90.00
#
_symmetry.space_group_name_H-M   'P 1'
#
loop_
_entity.id
_entity.type
_entity.pdbx_description
1 polymer ?
#
loop_
_entity_poly.entity_id
_entity_poly.type
_entity_poly.pdbx_seq_one_letter_code
_entity_poly.pdbx_strand_id
1 'polypeptide(L)'
;MSASIDTRSLEPANGSLRPADFTPRERVVEALRSMRCSDAVPELSEMARGSSCLLAFVLAQVGIVLALSTPDPLTLYTSPTTLNASDTVLAGLPVLPGVSHIQVHSGSGSGRTYAHHAITEYIDSTLYVAWSSGMIDEDQMGQQSWIAKGTKASNGTWTFTSPRVVFSSALLSNQTAEQNYTYWCSNDITQRGSQPNAFVKFKSSVYAVIEAVDITCYNSGGSKYTQLVLDRAPMEEHQVPNALCANPLRTKLTTLLNRPDIQPMTNEKLINVGTYLASDGVHSLQEVTHAVWFDDGTNTGKGYWQRFWRDTSSVSSNSLVTWTEFSTSVDGSDWFPAVVQSGTNKIVKTNIPDSNTKTFYGAVTLSSGPATFLVHNPQYYADTRWRQPLSISVAHDRIHFNTDHVIRTNASQSFVADTRGVKRVGLSYPHATVAEDEIIVAYSEDKENIWITRIPLSSLASNTTTSSTTTSSSTSTSSSSLTTPSLGTGYSRT
;
A
#
# COMPACT_ATOMS: atom_id res chain seq x y z
N MET A 1 -27.95 -40.45 -48.42
CA MET A 1 -26.48 -40.62 -48.49
C MET A 1 -25.90 -39.70 -47.42
N SER A 2 -25.82 -40.15 -46.16
CA SER A 2 -24.67 -40.85 -45.53
C SER A 2 -23.39 -40.02 -45.67
N ALA A 3 -22.63 -39.66 -44.64
CA ALA A 3 -22.25 -40.32 -43.39
C ALA A 3 -21.46 -39.26 -42.57
N SER A 4 -20.98 -39.40 -41.34
CA SER A 4 -21.10 -40.29 -40.17
C SER A 4 -20.30 -39.54 -39.10
N ILE A 5 -20.81 -39.43 -37.88
CA ILE A 5 -20.11 -38.81 -36.74
C ILE A 5 -19.30 -39.91 -36.04
N ASP A 6 -17.99 -39.71 -35.90
CA ASP A 6 -17.09 -40.59 -35.12
C ASP A 6 -16.82 -39.94 -33.75
N THR A 7 -17.29 -40.61 -32.69
CA THR A 7 -17.02 -40.27 -31.30
C THR A 7 -15.92 -41.18 -30.78
N ARG A 8 -14.71 -40.64 -30.55
CA ARG A 8 -13.70 -41.31 -29.73
C ARG A 8 -13.43 -40.56 -28.44
N SER A 9 -13.52 -41.36 -27.38
CA SER A 9 -13.21 -41.13 -25.98
C SER A 9 -11.76 -40.68 -25.77
N LEU A 10 -11.57 -39.66 -24.94
CA LEU A 10 -10.31 -39.37 -24.26
C LEU A 10 -10.47 -39.73 -22.77
N GLU A 11 -9.69 -40.71 -22.33
CA GLU A 11 -9.47 -41.00 -20.91
C GLU A 11 -8.71 -39.85 -20.23
N PRO A 12 -8.97 -39.53 -18.95
CA PRO A 12 -8.16 -38.60 -18.20
C PRO A 12 -6.90 -39.31 -17.65
N ALA A 13 -5.74 -38.70 -17.90
CA ALA A 13 -4.48 -39.08 -17.28
C ALA A 13 -4.56 -38.85 -15.76
N ASN A 14 -4.53 -39.94 -15.00
CA ASN A 14 -4.56 -39.94 -13.54
C ASN A 14 -3.13 -39.74 -13.00
N GLY A 15 -2.73 -38.47 -12.82
CA GLY A 15 -1.47 -38.10 -12.18
C GLY A 15 -1.70 -37.69 -10.73
N SER A 16 -1.57 -38.64 -9.79
CA SER A 16 -1.57 -38.38 -8.35
C SER A 16 -0.29 -37.63 -7.95
N LEU A 17 -0.37 -36.31 -7.79
CA LEU A 17 0.68 -35.52 -7.13
C LEU A 17 0.71 -35.85 -5.63
N ARG A 18 1.91 -36.12 -5.11
CA ARG A 18 2.11 -36.46 -3.69
C ARG A 18 2.10 -35.19 -2.83
N PRO A 19 1.70 -35.24 -1.55
CA PRO A 19 1.57 -34.06 -0.66
C PRO A 19 2.87 -33.31 -0.31
N ALA A 20 4.01 -33.62 -0.93
CA ALA A 20 5.33 -33.07 -0.58
C ALA A 20 5.72 -31.81 -1.37
N ASP A 21 4.99 -31.45 -2.44
CA ASP A 21 5.45 -30.45 -3.41
C ASP A 21 4.85 -29.04 -3.23
N PHE A 22 4.08 -28.79 -2.15
CA PHE A 22 3.43 -27.50 -1.94
C PHE A 22 4.17 -26.60 -0.94
N THR A 23 4.47 -25.38 -1.37
CA THR A 23 4.88 -24.27 -0.50
C THR A 23 3.77 -23.94 0.51
N PRO A 24 4.07 -23.32 1.67
CA PRO A 24 3.04 -22.87 2.62
C PRO A 24 1.94 -22.01 1.96
N ARG A 25 2.29 -21.26 0.92
CA ARG A 25 1.41 -20.42 0.09
C ARG A 25 0.34 -21.22 -0.67
N GLU A 26 0.61 -22.45 -1.08
CA GLU A 26 -0.28 -23.26 -1.93
C GLU A 26 -1.23 -24.17 -1.14
N ARG A 27 -0.84 -24.60 0.07
CA ARG A 27 -1.68 -25.45 0.93
C ARG A 27 -2.96 -24.76 1.41
N VAL A 28 -2.92 -23.44 1.57
CA VAL A 28 -4.09 -22.62 1.96
C VAL A 28 -5.06 -22.45 0.77
N VAL A 29 -4.54 -22.36 -0.46
CA VAL A 29 -5.35 -22.18 -1.67
C VAL A 29 -6.12 -23.45 -2.02
N GLU A 30 -5.52 -24.63 -1.83
CA GLU A 30 -6.15 -25.92 -2.14
C GLU A 30 -7.30 -26.25 -1.17
N ALA A 31 -7.15 -25.92 0.12
CA ALA A 31 -8.22 -26.08 1.13
C ALA A 31 -9.45 -25.19 0.86
N LEU A 32 -9.30 -24.10 0.10
CA LEU A 32 -10.37 -23.16 -0.22
C LEU A 32 -11.12 -23.51 -1.52
N ARG A 33 -10.58 -24.38 -2.38
CA ARG A 33 -11.15 -24.73 -3.70
C ARG A 33 -12.28 -25.76 -3.64
N SER A 34 -12.42 -26.56 -2.57
CA SER A 34 -13.29 -27.73 -2.56
C SER A 34 -14.68 -27.57 -1.91
N MET A 35 -15.05 -26.40 -1.36
CA MET A 35 -16.31 -26.26 -0.60
C MET A 35 -17.45 -25.59 -1.41
N ARG A 36 -18.57 -26.31 -1.59
CA ARG A 36 -19.84 -25.78 -2.11
C ARG A 36 -20.64 -25.12 -0.98
N CYS A 37 -21.50 -24.17 -1.33
CA CYS A 37 -22.34 -23.44 -0.36
C CYS A 37 -23.42 -24.29 0.35
N SER A 38 -23.51 -25.59 0.06
CA SER A 38 -24.49 -26.52 0.66
C SER A 38 -24.00 -27.27 1.89
N ASP A 39 -22.71 -27.22 2.20
CA ASP A 39 -22.14 -28.15 3.18
C ASP A 39 -21.99 -27.42 4.52
N ALA A 40 -23.07 -27.46 5.30
CA ALA A 40 -23.03 -27.16 6.73
C ALA A 40 -22.14 -28.20 7.44
N VAL A 41 -21.29 -27.69 8.31
CA VAL A 41 -20.24 -28.37 9.08
C VAL A 41 -20.78 -29.59 9.87
N PRO A 42 -20.07 -30.73 9.90
CA PRO A 42 -20.13 -31.63 11.05
C PRO A 42 -18.96 -31.38 12.02
N GLU A 43 -19.30 -31.48 13.31
CA GLU A 43 -18.42 -31.39 14.48
C GLU A 43 -17.17 -32.28 14.38
N LEU A 44 -16.01 -31.72 14.73
CA LEU A 44 -14.79 -32.48 15.03
C LEU A 44 -14.84 -32.92 16.49
N SER A 45 -14.94 -34.23 16.71
CA SER A 45 -14.69 -34.86 18.01
C SER A 45 -13.50 -35.82 17.95
N GLU A 46 -12.71 -35.75 19.02
CA GLU A 46 -11.76 -36.73 19.57
C GLU A 46 -10.66 -37.32 18.68
N MET A 47 -9.41 -36.92 18.97
CA MET A 47 -8.28 -37.84 18.99
C MET A 47 -7.34 -37.51 20.16
N ALA A 48 -7.40 -38.35 21.19
CA ALA A 48 -6.36 -38.43 22.21
C ALA A 48 -6.02 -39.90 22.51
N ARG A 49 -4.71 -40.16 22.57
CA ARG A 49 -3.97 -41.22 23.29
C ARG A 49 -3.24 -42.28 22.45
N GLY A 50 -1.94 -42.38 22.77
CA GLY A 50 -0.99 -43.43 22.39
C GLY A 50 0.42 -42.87 22.29
N SER A 51 1.10 -42.54 23.40
CA SER A 51 2.06 -43.37 24.17
C SER A 51 3.24 -43.98 23.41
N SER A 52 4.41 -43.35 23.64
CA SER A 52 5.71 -43.94 24.08
C SER A 52 6.73 -44.52 23.09
N CYS A 53 7.99 -44.12 23.40
CA CYS A 53 9.31 -44.66 23.03
C CYS A 53 9.79 -44.32 21.59
N LEU A 54 11.04 -43.94 21.33
CA LEU A 54 12.29 -44.43 21.88
C LEU A 54 13.40 -43.37 21.75
N LEU A 55 14.30 -43.39 22.73
CA LEU A 55 15.55 -42.65 22.85
C LEU A 55 16.51 -42.99 21.69
N ALA A 56 16.98 -41.98 20.95
CA ALA A 56 18.15 -42.09 20.09
C ALA A 56 19.01 -40.83 20.22
N PHE A 57 19.91 -40.86 21.20
CA PHE A 57 21.04 -39.94 21.32
C PHE A 57 22.02 -40.28 20.18
N VAL A 58 21.96 -39.51 19.08
CA VAL A 58 22.99 -39.51 18.05
C VAL A 58 23.51 -38.08 17.95
N LEU A 59 24.76 -37.90 18.40
CA LEU A 59 25.70 -36.82 18.03
C LEU A 59 25.04 -35.55 17.46
N ALA A 60 24.53 -34.69 18.36
CA ALA A 60 24.18 -33.32 18.03
C ALA A 60 25.46 -32.55 17.69
N GLN A 61 25.85 -32.61 16.41
CA GLN A 61 26.71 -31.57 15.88
C GLN A 61 25.99 -30.24 16.09
N VAL A 62 26.69 -29.34 16.77
CA VAL A 62 26.32 -27.96 17.04
C VAL A 62 26.30 -27.21 15.71
N GLY A 63 25.32 -27.52 14.86
CA GLY A 63 24.81 -26.57 13.89
C GLY A 63 23.98 -25.59 14.69
N ILE A 64 24.60 -24.51 15.15
CA ILE A 64 23.85 -23.32 15.57
C ILE A 64 23.14 -22.87 14.30
N VAL A 65 21.90 -23.32 14.13
CA VAL A 65 20.96 -22.71 13.21
C VAL A 65 20.75 -21.32 13.79
N LEU A 66 21.50 -20.35 13.27
CA LEU A 66 21.30 -18.94 13.57
C LEU A 66 19.88 -18.63 13.14
N ALA A 67 18.95 -18.63 14.09
CA ALA A 67 17.61 -18.16 13.86
C ALA A 67 17.73 -16.73 13.33
N LEU A 68 17.08 -16.46 12.20
CA LEU A 68 17.09 -15.14 11.59
C LEU A 68 16.59 -14.11 12.63
N SER A 69 17.48 -13.26 13.11
CA SER A 69 17.12 -12.21 14.05
C SER A 69 16.53 -11.02 13.30
N THR A 70 15.55 -10.35 13.91
CA THR A 70 15.07 -9.06 13.41
C THR A 70 16.22 -8.05 13.41
N PRO A 71 16.34 -7.19 12.38
CA PRO A 71 17.37 -6.15 12.32
C PRO A 71 17.17 -5.10 13.43
N ASP A 72 18.21 -4.33 13.71
CA ASP A 72 18.08 -3.14 14.55
C ASP A 72 17.23 -2.08 13.81
N PRO A 73 16.09 -1.63 14.36
CA PRO A 73 15.27 -0.58 13.75
C PRO A 73 16.03 0.71 13.41
N LEU A 74 17.10 1.02 14.14
CA LEU A 74 17.89 2.23 13.96
C LEU A 74 18.96 2.09 12.85
N THR A 75 19.07 0.93 12.22
CA THR A 75 19.97 0.73 11.08
C THR A 75 19.23 0.62 9.75
N LEU A 76 17.90 0.59 9.71
CA LEU A 76 17.14 0.28 8.50
C LEU A 76 17.37 1.26 7.34
N TYR A 77 17.60 2.54 7.62
CA TYR A 77 17.91 3.56 6.61
C TYR A 77 19.41 3.83 6.57
N THR A 78 20.07 3.39 5.49
CA THR A 78 21.53 3.53 5.30
C THR A 78 21.87 4.25 4.01
N SER A 79 20.95 5.03 3.47
CA SER A 79 21.15 5.76 2.24
C SER A 79 22.38 6.69 2.37
N PRO A 80 23.29 6.69 1.37
CA PRO A 80 24.45 7.57 1.38
C PRO A 80 24.08 9.03 1.07
N THR A 81 22.86 9.28 0.58
CA THR A 81 22.41 10.63 0.24
C THR A 81 21.85 11.34 1.46
N THR A 82 22.48 12.46 1.83
CA THR A 82 21.97 13.33 2.89
C THR A 82 20.78 14.15 2.40
N LEU A 83 19.68 14.09 3.14
CA LEU A 83 18.52 14.95 2.86
C LEU A 83 18.85 16.43 3.06
N ASN A 84 18.42 17.26 2.10
CA ASN A 84 18.64 18.70 2.10
C ASN A 84 17.30 19.44 2.20
N ALA A 85 16.95 19.89 3.41
CA ALA A 85 15.70 20.63 3.67
C ALA A 85 15.60 21.98 2.92
N SER A 86 16.71 22.54 2.45
CA SER A 86 16.70 23.76 1.63
C SER A 86 16.30 23.50 0.18
N ASP A 87 16.43 22.26 -0.29
CA ASP A 87 15.96 21.82 -1.59
C ASP A 87 14.53 21.29 -1.47
N THR A 88 13.56 22.21 -1.56
CA THR A 88 12.14 21.90 -1.37
C THR A 88 11.51 21.10 -2.50
N VAL A 89 12.27 20.79 -3.56
CA VAL A 89 11.81 20.06 -4.74
C VAL A 89 12.31 18.63 -4.71
N LEU A 90 13.61 18.41 -4.49
CA LEU A 90 14.21 17.08 -4.53
C LEU A 90 14.73 16.60 -3.18
N ALA A 91 14.75 17.44 -2.15
CA ALA A 91 15.37 17.14 -0.86
C ALA A 91 16.83 16.65 -0.98
N GLY A 92 17.56 17.06 -2.02
CA GLY A 92 18.91 16.58 -2.31
C GLY A 92 19.00 15.16 -2.90
N LEU A 93 17.86 14.51 -3.20
CA LEU A 93 17.81 13.16 -3.76
C LEU A 93 17.92 13.17 -5.30
N PRO A 94 18.59 12.15 -5.90
CA PRO A 94 18.63 12.00 -7.35
C PRO A 94 17.26 11.59 -7.92
N VAL A 95 16.89 12.10 -9.09
CA VAL A 95 15.67 11.67 -9.80
C VAL A 95 15.86 10.31 -10.44
N LEU A 96 14.90 9.40 -10.27
CA LEU A 96 14.93 8.09 -10.92
C LEU A 96 14.60 8.23 -12.42
N PRO A 97 15.47 7.79 -13.35
CA PRO A 97 15.18 7.84 -14.77
C PRO A 97 14.12 6.82 -15.19
N GLY A 98 13.44 7.09 -16.31
CA GLY A 98 12.46 6.17 -16.90
C GLY A 98 11.11 6.12 -16.18
N VAL A 99 10.92 6.91 -15.13
CA VAL A 99 9.65 7.02 -14.43
C VAL A 99 8.63 7.79 -15.29
N SER A 100 7.36 7.36 -15.28
CA SER A 100 6.28 8.06 -15.98
C SER A 100 5.04 8.22 -15.09
N HIS A 101 4.20 9.21 -15.41
CA HIS A 101 3.04 9.60 -14.59
C HIS A 101 1.76 9.62 -15.42
N ILE A 102 0.67 9.12 -14.87
CA ILE A 102 -0.65 9.13 -15.49
C ILE A 102 -1.65 9.68 -14.49
N GLN A 103 -2.40 10.72 -14.87
CA GLN A 103 -3.51 11.23 -14.08
C GLN A 103 -4.72 10.32 -14.29
N VAL A 104 -5.18 9.67 -13.22
CA VAL A 104 -6.34 8.78 -13.25
C VAL A 104 -7.62 9.55 -12.93
N HIS A 105 -7.50 10.62 -12.14
CA HIS A 105 -8.63 11.47 -11.77
C HIS A 105 -8.20 12.95 -11.66
N SER A 106 -9.03 13.82 -12.24
CA SER A 106 -8.96 15.27 -12.08
C SER A 106 -10.11 15.74 -11.19
N GLY A 107 -9.78 16.28 -10.01
CA GLY A 107 -10.79 16.75 -9.06
C GLY A 107 -11.58 17.93 -9.62
N SER A 108 -10.89 18.94 -10.15
CA SER A 108 -11.50 20.09 -10.82
C SER A 108 -12.32 19.69 -12.06
N GLY A 109 -11.79 18.77 -12.88
CA GLY A 109 -12.50 18.27 -14.07
C GLY A 109 -13.77 17.46 -13.75
N SER A 110 -13.86 16.86 -12.56
CA SER A 110 -15.04 16.10 -12.13
C SER A 110 -16.03 16.91 -11.29
N GLY A 111 -15.67 18.12 -10.86
CA GLY A 111 -16.43 18.91 -9.90
C GLY A 111 -16.37 18.37 -8.47
N ARG A 112 -15.48 17.39 -8.20
CA ARG A 112 -15.27 16.77 -6.89
C ARG A 112 -13.82 16.98 -6.48
N THR A 113 -13.57 18.13 -5.90
CA THR A 113 -12.22 18.67 -5.73
C THR A 113 -11.47 18.07 -4.56
N TYR A 114 -12.09 17.23 -3.73
CA TYR A 114 -11.38 16.35 -2.82
C TYR A 114 -11.19 14.97 -3.47
N ALA A 115 -9.95 14.51 -3.57
CA ALA A 115 -9.62 13.14 -3.94
C ALA A 115 -8.37 12.65 -3.18
N HIS A 116 -8.52 11.60 -2.39
CA HIS A 116 -7.45 11.10 -1.51
C HIS A 116 -7.55 9.59 -1.28
N HIS A 117 -6.65 9.04 -0.45
CA HIS A 117 -6.67 7.63 -0.05
C HIS A 117 -6.62 6.67 -1.26
N ALA A 118 -5.70 6.94 -2.20
CA ALA A 118 -5.54 6.10 -3.36
C ALA A 118 -4.96 4.72 -2.95
N ILE A 119 -5.54 3.65 -3.46
CA ILE A 119 -5.01 2.29 -3.38
C ILE A 119 -4.89 1.69 -4.78
N THR A 120 -3.96 0.76 -4.95
CA THR A 120 -3.76 0.08 -6.23
C THR A 120 -3.34 -1.37 -6.04
N GLU A 121 -3.92 -2.27 -6.83
CA GLU A 121 -3.62 -3.71 -6.81
C GLU A 121 -3.63 -4.27 -8.23
N TYR A 122 -2.70 -5.16 -8.55
CA TYR A 122 -2.64 -5.84 -9.86
C TYR A 122 -3.10 -7.28 -9.72
N ILE A 123 -4.29 -7.58 -10.26
CA ILE A 123 -4.97 -8.87 -10.09
C ILE A 123 -5.44 -9.35 -11.46
N ASP A 124 -5.06 -10.56 -11.85
CA ASP A 124 -5.48 -11.21 -13.10
C ASP A 124 -5.30 -10.31 -14.33
N SER A 125 -4.09 -9.75 -14.48
CA SER A 125 -3.72 -8.85 -15.58
C SER A 125 -4.51 -7.54 -15.65
N THR A 126 -5.24 -7.19 -14.60
CA THR A 126 -5.95 -5.93 -14.47
C THR A 126 -5.37 -5.14 -13.31
N LEU A 127 -5.01 -3.89 -13.55
CA LEU A 127 -4.65 -2.95 -12.51
C LEU A 127 -5.93 -2.30 -11.97
N TYR A 128 -6.18 -2.43 -10.68
CA TYR A 128 -7.31 -1.80 -10.02
C TYR A 128 -6.82 -0.59 -9.25
N VAL A 129 -7.39 0.58 -9.49
CA VAL A 129 -7.09 1.81 -8.75
C VAL A 129 -8.38 2.30 -8.12
N ALA A 130 -8.36 2.54 -6.82
CA ALA A 130 -9.48 3.14 -6.09
C ALA A 130 -9.04 4.36 -5.30
N TRP A 131 -9.96 5.30 -5.08
CA TRP A 131 -9.74 6.45 -4.22
C TRP A 131 -11.05 6.91 -3.59
N SER A 132 -10.94 7.68 -2.52
CA SER A 132 -12.06 8.45 -1.97
C SER A 132 -12.18 9.80 -2.68
N SER A 133 -13.40 10.26 -2.92
CA SER A 133 -13.65 11.57 -3.53
C SER A 133 -14.86 12.28 -2.92
N GLY A 134 -14.67 13.54 -2.57
CA GLY A 134 -15.64 14.44 -1.96
C GLY A 134 -15.84 15.68 -2.83
N MET A 135 -16.93 16.43 -2.61
CA MET A 135 -17.15 17.68 -3.35
C MET A 135 -16.00 18.67 -3.13
N ILE A 136 -15.56 18.82 -1.89
CA ILE A 136 -14.54 19.81 -1.54
C ILE A 136 -13.69 19.44 -0.32
N ASP A 137 -14.29 18.82 0.70
CA ASP A 137 -13.64 18.52 1.97
C ASP A 137 -13.30 17.03 2.13
N GLU A 138 -12.29 16.79 2.97
CA GLU A 138 -12.01 15.48 3.54
C GLU A 138 -13.09 15.08 4.55
N ASP A 139 -13.43 13.79 4.56
CA ASP A 139 -14.29 13.17 5.57
C ASP A 139 -15.71 13.77 5.61
N GLN A 140 -16.16 14.33 4.49
CA GLN A 140 -17.49 14.94 4.38
C GLN A 140 -18.59 13.92 4.14
N MET A 141 -19.79 14.21 4.62
CA MET A 141 -20.99 13.51 4.16
C MET A 141 -21.21 13.83 2.68
N GLY A 142 -21.25 12.78 1.87
CA GLY A 142 -21.20 12.89 0.41
C GLY A 142 -19.87 12.43 -0.19
N GLN A 143 -18.89 12.02 0.63
CA GLN A 143 -17.71 11.31 0.12
C GLN A 143 -18.13 9.97 -0.51
N GLN A 144 -17.50 9.66 -1.63
CA GLN A 144 -17.72 8.49 -2.45
C GLN A 144 -16.43 7.70 -2.57
N SER A 145 -16.52 6.40 -2.84
CA SER A 145 -15.36 5.61 -3.28
C SER A 145 -15.48 5.30 -4.77
N TRP A 146 -14.43 5.64 -5.50
CA TRP A 146 -14.33 5.55 -6.95
C TRP A 146 -13.33 4.48 -7.34
N ILE A 147 -13.53 3.87 -8.51
CA ILE A 147 -12.63 2.89 -9.09
C ILE A 147 -12.42 3.15 -10.57
N ALA A 148 -11.17 2.98 -11.02
CA ALA A 148 -10.80 2.79 -12.41
C ALA A 148 -10.07 1.44 -12.58
N LYS A 149 -10.24 0.82 -13.75
CA LYS A 149 -9.51 -0.39 -14.15
C LYS A 149 -8.50 -0.03 -15.23
N GLY A 150 -7.25 -0.42 -15.04
CA GLY A 150 -6.16 -0.27 -15.97
C GLY A 150 -5.84 -1.57 -16.70
N THR A 151 -5.63 -1.49 -18.00
CA THR A 151 -5.07 -2.58 -18.82
C THR A 151 -3.82 -2.09 -19.53
N LYS A 152 -2.80 -2.93 -19.63
CA LYS A 152 -1.57 -2.62 -20.35
C LYS A 152 -1.69 -3.10 -21.79
N ALA A 153 -1.55 -2.19 -22.75
CA ALA A 153 -1.50 -2.52 -24.16
C ALA A 153 -0.15 -3.18 -24.52
N SER A 154 -0.07 -3.83 -25.67
CA SER A 154 1.14 -4.53 -26.14
C SER A 154 2.35 -3.61 -26.32
N ASN A 155 2.13 -2.30 -26.52
CA ASN A 155 3.18 -1.28 -26.56
C ASN A 155 3.63 -0.80 -25.17
N GLY A 156 3.18 -1.47 -24.10
CA GLY A 156 3.50 -1.12 -22.72
C GLY A 156 2.73 0.08 -22.16
N THR A 157 1.76 0.64 -22.88
CA THR A 157 0.97 1.79 -22.41
C THR A 157 -0.21 1.33 -21.57
N TRP A 158 -0.38 1.93 -20.39
CA TRP A 158 -1.57 1.72 -19.56
C TRP A 158 -2.74 2.58 -20.05
N THR A 159 -3.90 1.97 -20.21
CA THR A 159 -5.18 2.65 -20.46
C THR A 159 -6.13 2.37 -19.32
N PHE A 160 -6.90 3.37 -18.91
CA PHE A 160 -7.86 3.26 -17.81
C PHE A 160 -9.29 3.39 -18.32
N THR A 161 -10.19 2.60 -17.75
CA THR A 161 -11.64 2.82 -17.90
C THR A 161 -12.01 4.17 -17.30
N SER A 162 -13.11 4.76 -17.77
CA SER A 162 -13.72 5.89 -17.07
C SER A 162 -13.95 5.52 -15.59
N PRO A 163 -13.55 6.38 -14.65
CA PRO A 163 -13.82 6.16 -13.24
C PRO A 163 -15.31 5.97 -12.96
N ARG A 164 -15.65 5.04 -12.06
CA ARG A 164 -17.03 4.84 -11.61
C ARG A 164 -17.11 4.80 -10.09
N VAL A 165 -18.25 5.23 -9.56
CA VAL A 165 -18.58 5.13 -8.14
C VAL A 165 -18.92 3.69 -7.80
N VAL A 166 -18.29 3.13 -6.76
CA VAL A 166 -18.61 1.80 -6.23
C VAL A 166 -19.17 1.84 -4.82
N PHE A 167 -18.98 2.96 -4.13
CA PHE A 167 -19.63 3.27 -2.88
C PHE A 167 -20.14 4.70 -2.99
N SER A 168 -21.46 4.84 -3.10
CA SER A 168 -22.11 6.13 -3.27
C SER A 168 -22.02 6.96 -2.00
N SER A 169 -22.34 8.25 -2.16
CA SER A 169 -22.53 9.19 -1.07
C SER A 169 -23.44 8.57 -0.03
N ALA A 170 -22.90 8.33 1.16
CA ALA A 170 -23.61 7.59 2.18
C ALA A 170 -24.51 8.50 3.01
N LEU A 171 -25.38 9.22 2.31
CA LEU A 171 -26.39 10.12 2.87
C LEU A 171 -27.30 9.33 3.83
N LEU A 172 -27.64 9.94 4.95
CA LEU A 172 -28.67 9.40 5.85
C LEU A 172 -30.04 9.46 5.15
N SER A 173 -30.97 8.61 5.61
CA SER A 173 -32.31 8.50 4.99
C SER A 173 -33.11 9.81 4.96
N ASN A 174 -32.78 10.78 5.82
CA ASN A 174 -33.39 12.10 5.88
C ASN A 174 -32.61 13.18 5.10
N GLN A 175 -31.53 12.83 4.40
CA GLN A 175 -30.69 13.75 3.64
C GLN A 175 -30.92 13.58 2.13
N THR A 176 -31.26 14.66 1.44
CA THR A 176 -31.60 14.63 0.00
C THR A 176 -30.55 15.28 -0.89
N ALA A 177 -29.49 15.87 -0.32
CA ALA A 177 -28.43 16.55 -1.06
C ALA A 177 -27.08 16.38 -0.35
N GLU A 178 -26.01 16.33 -1.14
CA GLU A 178 -24.64 16.46 -0.63
C GLU A 178 -24.40 17.89 -0.17
N GLN A 179 -23.72 18.05 0.96
CA GLN A 179 -23.27 19.34 1.47
C GLN A 179 -21.81 19.24 1.90
N ASN A 180 -21.13 20.37 2.07
CA ASN A 180 -19.73 20.40 2.50
C ASN A 180 -19.61 20.08 4.01
N TYR A 181 -18.39 19.82 4.47
CA TYR A 181 -18.13 19.43 5.87
C TYR A 181 -18.64 20.48 6.85
N THR A 182 -18.40 21.76 6.55
CA THR A 182 -18.80 22.89 7.40
C THR A 182 -20.30 22.95 7.62
N TYR A 183 -21.12 22.69 6.59
CA TYR A 183 -22.57 22.65 6.71
C TYR A 183 -23.01 21.60 7.74
N TRP A 184 -22.52 20.37 7.63
CA TRP A 184 -22.95 19.28 8.50
C TRP A 184 -22.55 19.54 9.95
N CYS A 185 -21.33 20.01 10.18
CA CYS A 185 -20.84 20.30 11.53
C CYS A 185 -21.52 21.50 12.18
N SER A 186 -21.87 22.53 11.40
CA SER A 186 -22.61 23.68 11.92
C SER A 186 -24.03 23.34 12.37
N ASN A 187 -24.54 22.16 11.97
CA ASN A 187 -25.88 21.67 12.29
C ASN A 187 -25.84 20.43 13.21
N ASP A 188 -24.67 20.08 13.78
CA ASP A 188 -24.47 18.91 14.64
C ASP A 188 -24.96 17.58 14.00
N ILE A 189 -24.78 17.45 12.68
CA ILE A 189 -25.22 16.28 11.91
C ILE A 189 -24.04 15.32 11.74
N THR A 190 -24.22 14.06 12.16
CA THR A 190 -23.24 12.99 11.90
C THR A 190 -23.02 12.82 10.41
N GLN A 191 -21.76 12.80 10.01
CA GLN A 191 -21.28 12.60 8.65
C GLN A 191 -20.85 11.16 8.44
N ARG A 192 -20.82 10.70 7.18
CA ARG A 192 -20.22 9.41 6.82
C ARG A 192 -19.17 9.61 5.74
N GLY A 193 -17.92 9.40 6.12
CA GLY A 193 -16.79 9.32 5.19
C GLY A 193 -16.66 7.90 4.63
N SER A 194 -16.08 7.77 3.43
CA SER A 194 -15.75 6.46 2.85
C SER A 194 -14.37 6.47 2.21
N GLN A 195 -13.57 5.44 2.46
CA GLN A 195 -12.27 5.28 1.82
C GLN A 195 -12.04 3.84 1.38
N PRO A 196 -11.44 3.62 0.20
CA PRO A 196 -11.05 2.29 -0.23
C PRO A 196 -9.82 1.81 0.54
N ASN A 197 -9.86 0.57 1.01
CA ASN A 197 -8.83 0.00 1.87
C ASN A 197 -8.04 -1.14 1.22
N ALA A 198 -8.69 -1.99 0.44
CA ALA A 198 -8.04 -3.12 -0.22
C ALA A 198 -8.81 -3.60 -1.45
N PHE A 199 -8.11 -4.31 -2.33
CA PHE A 199 -8.73 -5.22 -3.29
C PHE A 199 -8.43 -6.66 -2.90
N VAL A 200 -9.45 -7.52 -2.94
CA VAL A 200 -9.31 -8.92 -2.57
C VAL A 200 -9.88 -9.79 -3.68
N LYS A 201 -9.04 -10.69 -4.23
CA LYS A 201 -9.52 -11.76 -5.09
C LYS A 201 -10.11 -12.88 -4.24
N PHE A 202 -11.35 -13.25 -4.51
CA PHE A 202 -11.98 -14.41 -3.89
C PHE A 202 -12.71 -15.21 -4.97
N LYS A 203 -12.27 -16.46 -5.17
CA LYS A 203 -12.67 -17.30 -6.30
C LYS A 203 -12.36 -16.61 -7.64
N SER A 204 -13.35 -16.43 -8.50
CA SER A 204 -13.26 -15.79 -9.81
C SER A 204 -13.52 -14.29 -9.79
N SER A 205 -13.85 -13.70 -8.62
CA SER A 205 -14.26 -12.30 -8.53
C SER A 205 -13.26 -11.49 -7.72
N VAL A 206 -13.17 -10.20 -8.06
CA VAL A 206 -12.40 -9.20 -7.31
C VAL A 206 -13.39 -8.34 -6.53
N TYR A 207 -13.08 -8.11 -5.26
CA TYR A 207 -13.87 -7.30 -4.34
C TYR A 207 -13.08 -6.07 -3.95
N ALA A 208 -13.73 -4.91 -3.99
CA ALA A 208 -13.20 -3.71 -3.34
C ALA A 208 -13.71 -3.71 -1.88
N VAL A 209 -12.79 -3.53 -0.95
CA VAL A 209 -13.09 -3.39 0.47
C VAL A 209 -13.10 -1.90 0.78
N ILE A 210 -14.28 -1.39 1.11
CA ILE A 210 -14.48 0.02 1.42
C ILE A 210 -14.73 0.15 2.91
N GLU A 211 -13.98 1.05 3.52
CA GLU A 211 -14.18 1.48 4.87
C GLU A 211 -15.14 2.67 4.87
N ALA A 212 -16.20 2.61 5.67
CA ALA A 212 -17.08 3.74 5.91
C ALA A 212 -17.10 4.07 7.40
N VAL A 213 -16.89 5.34 7.72
CA VAL A 213 -16.80 5.81 9.10
C VAL A 213 -17.79 6.93 9.36
N ASP A 214 -18.55 6.79 10.45
CA ASP A 214 -19.43 7.83 10.96
C ASP A 214 -18.62 8.81 11.80
N ILE A 215 -18.76 10.09 11.48
CA ILE A 215 -18.04 11.21 12.05
C ILE A 215 -19.06 12.17 12.61
N THR A 216 -19.26 12.12 13.92
CA THR A 216 -20.06 13.12 14.62
C THR A 216 -19.19 14.34 14.83
N CYS A 217 -19.50 15.43 14.16
CA CYS A 217 -18.88 16.72 14.41
C CYS A 217 -19.86 17.68 15.07
N TYR A 218 -19.30 18.57 15.88
CA TYR A 218 -20.03 19.52 16.70
C TYR A 218 -19.67 20.94 16.28
N ASN A 219 -20.62 21.86 16.40
CA ASN A 219 -20.41 23.29 16.13
C ASN A 219 -19.26 23.90 16.96
N SER A 220 -18.92 23.29 18.11
CA SER A 220 -17.76 23.68 18.92
C SER A 220 -16.39 23.33 18.31
N GLY A 221 -16.36 22.81 17.08
CA GLY A 221 -15.13 22.47 16.33
C GLY A 221 -14.53 21.10 16.67
N GLY A 222 -15.20 20.30 17.50
CA GLY A 222 -14.78 18.93 17.79
C GLY A 222 -15.38 17.94 16.80
N SER A 223 -14.63 16.91 16.41
CA SER A 223 -15.16 15.73 15.71
C SER A 223 -14.80 14.46 16.47
N LYS A 224 -15.68 13.47 16.40
CA LYS A 224 -15.47 12.14 16.97
C LYS A 224 -15.92 11.09 15.96
N TYR A 225 -15.05 10.14 15.67
CA TYR A 225 -15.41 8.93 14.94
C TYR A 225 -16.29 8.06 15.84
N THR A 226 -17.50 7.74 15.43
CA THR A 226 -18.53 7.12 16.29
C THR A 226 -18.94 5.71 15.88
N GLN A 227 -18.75 5.30 14.62
CA GLN A 227 -19.08 3.92 14.19
C GLN A 227 -18.47 3.56 12.82
N LEU A 228 -18.01 2.32 12.65
CA LEU A 228 -17.59 1.78 11.36
C LEU A 228 -18.60 0.78 10.80
N VAL A 229 -18.89 0.87 9.51
CA VAL A 229 -19.52 -0.22 8.75
C VAL A 229 -18.58 -0.59 7.60
N LEU A 230 -18.02 -1.80 7.64
CA LEU A 230 -17.34 -2.36 6.47
C LEU A 230 -18.42 -2.75 5.44
N ASP A 231 -18.54 -1.95 4.38
CA ASP A 231 -19.34 -2.33 3.22
C ASP A 231 -18.44 -2.97 2.16
N ARG A 232 -18.97 -4.00 1.50
CA ARG A 232 -18.23 -4.84 0.55
C ARG A 232 -19.03 -4.89 -0.74
N ALA A 233 -18.73 -3.94 -1.61
CA ALA A 233 -19.31 -3.88 -2.94
C ALA A 233 -18.55 -4.87 -3.86
N PRO A 234 -19.23 -5.88 -4.42
CA PRO A 234 -18.64 -6.67 -5.50
C PRO A 234 -18.34 -5.74 -6.69
N MET A 235 -17.22 -6.00 -7.37
CA MET A 235 -16.86 -5.20 -8.54
C MET A 235 -17.65 -5.59 -9.80
N GLU A 236 -18.32 -6.72 -9.77
CA GLU A 236 -19.34 -7.11 -10.75
C GLU A 236 -20.70 -6.62 -10.25
N GLU A 237 -21.61 -6.28 -11.16
CA GLU A 237 -22.94 -5.66 -10.94
C GLU A 237 -23.95 -6.59 -10.24
N HIS A 238 -23.49 -7.33 -9.24
CA HIS A 238 -24.28 -8.19 -8.40
C HIS A 238 -24.36 -7.55 -7.02
N GLN A 239 -25.27 -6.58 -6.82
CA GLN A 239 -25.70 -6.23 -5.45
C GLN A 239 -25.94 -7.54 -4.72
N VAL A 240 -25.23 -7.86 -3.63
CA VAL A 240 -25.32 -9.16 -2.97
C VAL A 240 -26.77 -9.34 -2.49
N PRO A 241 -27.62 -10.09 -3.22
CA PRO A 241 -29.02 -10.16 -2.89
C PRO A 241 -29.14 -11.38 -1.99
N ASN A 242 -29.00 -11.16 -0.68
CA ASN A 242 -29.56 -11.94 0.43
C ASN A 242 -28.66 -11.88 1.66
N ALA A 243 -29.25 -11.47 2.79
CA ALA A 243 -28.66 -11.52 4.13
C ALA A 243 -28.11 -12.92 4.51
N LEU A 244 -28.58 -13.99 3.85
CA LEU A 244 -28.18 -15.37 4.12
C LEU A 244 -26.82 -15.77 3.52
N CYS A 245 -26.36 -15.13 2.44
CA CYS A 245 -25.04 -15.40 1.83
C CYS A 245 -23.95 -14.41 2.29
N ALA A 246 -24.34 -13.33 2.98
CA ALA A 246 -23.43 -12.30 3.43
C ALA A 246 -22.43 -12.79 4.49
N ASN A 247 -22.86 -13.65 5.42
CA ASN A 247 -22.02 -14.05 6.56
C ASN A 247 -20.82 -14.95 6.19
N PRO A 248 -20.97 -16.01 5.37
CA PRO A 248 -19.81 -16.84 4.98
C PRO A 248 -18.80 -16.07 4.12
N LEU A 249 -19.27 -15.28 3.16
CA LEU A 249 -18.39 -14.42 2.35
C LEU A 249 -17.71 -13.37 3.22
N ARG A 250 -18.46 -12.75 4.14
CA ARG A 250 -17.92 -11.78 5.09
C ARG A 250 -16.82 -12.40 5.95
N THR A 251 -17.06 -13.58 6.50
CA THR A 251 -16.07 -14.31 7.30
C THR A 251 -14.80 -14.58 6.50
N LYS A 252 -14.92 -15.12 5.28
CA LYS A 252 -13.76 -15.43 4.42
C LYS A 252 -12.95 -14.20 4.02
N LEU A 253 -13.62 -13.13 3.63
CA LEU A 253 -12.96 -11.86 3.30
C LEU A 253 -12.33 -11.22 4.55
N THR A 254 -12.94 -11.34 5.74
CA THR A 254 -12.31 -10.89 7.00
C THR A 254 -11.08 -11.70 7.34
N THR A 255 -11.12 -13.02 7.16
CA THR A 255 -9.95 -13.89 7.32
C THR A 255 -8.81 -13.48 6.39
N LEU A 256 -9.13 -13.15 5.13
CA LEU A 256 -8.15 -12.62 4.19
C LEU A 256 -7.56 -11.30 4.70
N LEU A 257 -8.38 -10.32 5.06
CA LEU A 257 -7.93 -9.00 5.52
C LEU A 257 -7.15 -9.02 6.85
N ASN A 258 -7.21 -10.11 7.61
CA ASN A 258 -6.39 -10.29 8.81
C ASN A 258 -5.00 -10.87 8.52
N ARG A 259 -4.71 -11.27 7.28
CA ARG A 259 -3.39 -11.74 6.90
C ARG A 259 -2.40 -10.57 6.86
N PRO A 260 -1.18 -10.74 7.41
CA PRO A 260 -0.07 -9.78 7.33
C PRO A 260 0.11 -9.07 5.98
N ASP A 261 0.10 -9.82 4.89
CA ASP A 261 0.53 -9.38 3.56
C ASP A 261 -0.54 -8.64 2.76
N ILE A 262 -1.80 -8.72 3.19
CA ILE A 262 -2.95 -8.07 2.54
C ILE A 262 -3.79 -7.24 3.52
N GLN A 263 -3.25 -7.01 4.71
CA GLN A 263 -3.90 -6.20 5.71
C GLN A 263 -4.00 -4.75 5.21
N PRO A 264 -5.19 -4.16 5.22
CA PRO A 264 -5.36 -2.77 4.82
C PRO A 264 -4.68 -1.81 5.81
N MET A 265 -4.32 -0.62 5.30
CA MET A 265 -3.65 0.42 6.09
C MET A 265 -4.42 0.84 7.33
N THR A 266 -5.75 0.78 7.27
CA THR A 266 -6.66 1.04 8.36
C THR A 266 -7.61 -0.14 8.48
N ASN A 267 -8.12 -0.37 9.69
CA ASN A 267 -9.21 -1.30 9.89
C ASN A 267 -10.09 -0.84 11.06
N GLU A 268 -11.24 -1.49 11.17
CA GLU A 268 -12.23 -1.21 12.22
C GLU A 268 -11.66 -1.26 13.63
N LYS A 269 -10.74 -2.18 13.91
CA LYS A 269 -10.12 -2.29 15.23
C LYS A 269 -9.21 -1.10 15.51
N LEU A 270 -8.40 -0.66 14.54
CA LEU A 270 -7.48 0.47 14.70
C LEU A 270 -8.23 1.77 14.99
N ILE A 271 -9.33 1.98 14.29
CA ILE A 271 -10.12 3.20 14.42
C ILE A 271 -10.91 3.21 15.73
N ASN A 272 -11.46 2.06 16.12
CA ASN A 272 -12.30 1.96 17.31
C ASN A 272 -11.52 1.91 18.64
N VAL A 273 -10.22 1.59 18.63
CA VAL A 273 -9.38 1.76 19.84
C VAL A 273 -9.08 3.22 20.17
N GLY A 274 -9.38 4.15 19.25
CA GLY A 274 -9.05 5.56 19.40
C GLY A 274 -7.56 5.79 19.22
N THR A 275 -6.82 5.79 20.33
CA THR A 275 -5.37 6.02 20.30
C THR A 275 -4.64 4.68 20.43
N TYR A 276 -3.93 4.30 19.38
CA TYR A 276 -3.07 3.14 19.36
C TYR A 276 -1.61 3.59 19.49
N LEU A 277 -0.93 3.22 20.58
CA LEU A 277 0.37 3.76 20.95
C LEU A 277 1.53 2.87 20.52
N ALA A 278 2.64 3.51 20.17
CA ALA A 278 3.93 2.88 20.02
C ALA A 278 4.46 2.27 21.34
N SER A 279 5.56 1.51 21.28
CA SER A 279 6.16 0.88 22.45
C SER A 279 6.70 1.86 23.49
N ASP A 280 6.84 3.14 23.16
CA ASP A 280 7.23 4.17 24.13
C ASP A 280 6.05 4.72 24.95
N GLY A 281 4.82 4.35 24.60
CA GLY A 281 3.60 4.82 25.27
C GLY A 281 3.27 6.30 25.01
N VAL A 282 3.96 6.95 24.07
CA VAL A 282 3.81 8.40 23.79
C VAL A 282 3.25 8.62 22.39
N HIS A 283 3.82 7.99 21.37
CA HIS A 283 3.46 8.29 19.99
C HIS A 283 2.22 7.52 19.55
N SER A 284 1.26 8.24 18.98
CA SER A 284 0.05 7.66 18.37
C SER A 284 0.37 7.15 16.97
N LEU A 285 -0.05 5.93 16.67
CA LEU A 285 0.25 5.25 15.41
C LEU A 285 -1.03 4.93 14.64
N GLN A 286 -1.00 5.14 13.33
CA GLN A 286 -2.04 4.69 12.40
C GLN A 286 -1.43 4.29 11.04
N GLU A 287 -2.28 3.94 10.07
CA GLU A 287 -1.92 3.76 8.66
C GLU A 287 -0.75 2.79 8.46
N VAL A 288 -0.94 1.54 8.86
CA VAL A 288 0.07 0.49 8.75
C VAL A 288 0.37 0.17 7.28
N THR A 289 1.61 -0.21 6.96
CA THR A 289 1.97 -0.66 5.61
C THR A 289 1.58 -2.13 5.38
N HIS A 290 1.70 -2.59 4.12
CA HIS A 290 1.82 -4.02 3.87
C HIS A 290 2.99 -4.61 4.67
N ALA A 291 2.87 -5.90 4.99
CA ALA A 291 3.93 -6.67 5.61
C ALA A 291 4.71 -7.50 4.58
N VAL A 292 6.02 -7.63 4.80
CA VAL A 292 6.91 -8.48 4.02
C VAL A 292 7.44 -9.60 4.90
N TRP A 293 7.41 -10.84 4.40
CA TRP A 293 7.99 -12.00 5.08
C TRP A 293 9.46 -12.19 4.73
N PHE A 294 10.25 -12.45 5.76
CA PHE A 294 11.67 -12.78 5.68
C PHE A 294 11.86 -14.20 6.20
N ASP A 295 12.04 -15.16 5.28
CA ASP A 295 12.40 -16.53 5.64
C ASP A 295 13.89 -16.67 5.94
N ASP A 296 14.23 -17.68 6.74
CA ASP A 296 15.62 -18.03 7.07
C ASP A 296 16.35 -18.83 5.97
N GLY A 297 15.75 -18.97 4.78
CA GLY A 297 16.28 -19.73 3.65
C GLY A 297 16.24 -21.26 3.82
N THR A 298 15.75 -21.79 4.95
CA THR A 298 15.84 -23.24 5.26
C THR A 298 14.55 -24.01 4.97
N ASN A 299 13.52 -23.37 4.42
CA ASN A 299 12.16 -23.93 4.22
C ASN A 299 11.52 -24.48 5.51
N THR A 300 12.01 -24.10 6.69
CA THR A 300 11.48 -24.56 7.98
C THR A 300 10.22 -23.82 8.41
N GLY A 301 9.78 -22.82 7.64
CA GLY A 301 8.71 -21.91 8.01
C GLY A 301 9.12 -20.92 9.11
N LYS A 302 10.41 -20.83 9.43
CA LYS A 302 10.95 -19.83 10.35
C LYS A 302 11.30 -18.56 9.60
N GLY A 303 11.10 -17.44 10.28
CA GLY A 303 11.27 -16.12 9.71
C GLY A 303 10.58 -15.06 10.54
N TYR A 304 10.44 -13.88 9.96
CA TYR A 304 9.63 -12.81 10.55
C TYR A 304 8.90 -12.01 9.46
N TRP A 305 7.74 -11.48 9.83
CA TRP A 305 7.11 -10.37 9.12
C TRP A 305 7.72 -9.05 9.58
N GLN A 306 7.86 -8.11 8.65
CA GLN A 306 8.17 -6.71 8.93
C GLN A 306 7.13 -5.82 8.26
N ARG A 307 6.73 -4.75 8.95
CA ARG A 307 5.94 -3.66 8.39
C ARG A 307 6.28 -2.34 9.08
N PHE A 308 5.68 -1.26 8.59
CA PHE A 308 5.85 0.08 9.14
C PHE A 308 4.51 0.72 9.52
N TRP A 309 4.59 1.73 10.36
CA TRP A 309 3.50 2.50 10.92
C TRP A 309 3.81 3.99 10.78
N ARG A 310 2.75 4.77 10.54
CA ARG A 310 2.84 6.23 10.56
C ARG A 310 2.61 6.75 11.97
N ASP A 311 3.44 7.69 12.38
CA ASP A 311 3.19 8.51 13.55
C ASP A 311 2.15 9.60 13.24
N THR A 312 1.00 9.52 13.90
CA THR A 312 -0.10 10.48 13.78
C THR A 312 -0.24 11.40 14.99
N SER A 313 0.79 11.46 15.83
CA SER A 313 0.85 12.40 16.95
C SER A 313 0.76 13.85 16.43
N SER A 314 0.37 14.76 17.33
CA SER A 314 0.28 16.19 17.05
C SER A 314 1.58 16.74 16.45
N VAL A 315 1.51 17.84 15.70
CA VAL A 315 2.69 18.43 15.04
C VAL A 315 3.83 18.71 16.03
N SER A 316 3.55 19.11 17.27
CA SER A 316 4.56 19.37 18.30
C SER A 316 5.21 18.13 18.89
N SER A 317 4.64 16.94 18.67
CA SER A 317 5.07 15.68 19.28
C SER A 317 5.25 14.56 18.26
N ASN A 318 5.25 14.88 16.96
CA ASN A 318 5.46 13.91 15.90
C ASN A 318 6.95 13.61 15.77
N SER A 319 7.30 12.33 15.70
CA SER A 319 8.68 11.86 15.60
C SER A 319 9.32 12.07 14.23
N LEU A 320 8.53 12.37 13.18
CA LEU A 320 8.96 12.57 11.79
C LEU A 320 9.80 11.40 11.25
N VAL A 321 9.50 10.20 11.73
CA VAL A 321 10.07 8.94 11.27
C VAL A 321 8.98 7.90 11.16
N THR A 322 9.24 6.86 10.39
CA THR A 322 8.38 5.67 10.43
C THR A 322 8.68 4.82 11.67
N TRP A 323 7.70 4.05 12.11
CA TRP A 323 7.85 3.08 13.20
C TRP A 323 7.74 1.67 12.63
N THR A 324 8.48 0.70 13.14
CA THR A 324 8.48 -0.67 12.60
C THR A 324 7.97 -1.67 13.62
N GLU A 325 7.36 -2.73 13.11
CA GLU A 325 6.87 -3.86 13.90
C GLU A 325 7.34 -5.15 13.25
N PHE A 326 7.77 -6.09 14.08
CA PHE A 326 8.16 -7.42 13.66
C PHE A 326 7.25 -8.48 14.30
N SER A 327 6.96 -9.54 13.56
CA SER A 327 6.23 -10.71 14.07
C SER A 327 6.92 -11.98 13.61
N THR A 328 7.17 -12.90 14.53
CA THR A 328 7.66 -14.24 14.19
C THR A 328 6.53 -15.23 13.91
N SER A 329 5.27 -14.81 14.11
CA SER A 329 4.13 -15.66 13.82
C SER A 329 3.84 -15.66 12.31
N VAL A 330 3.99 -16.83 11.68
CA VAL A 330 3.77 -17.00 10.24
C VAL A 330 2.37 -16.54 9.82
N ASP A 331 1.36 -16.76 10.67
CA ASP A 331 -0.03 -16.37 10.44
C ASP A 331 -0.39 -14.95 10.92
N GLY A 332 0.55 -14.24 11.55
CA GLY A 332 0.32 -12.91 12.14
C GLY A 332 -0.59 -12.93 13.37
N SER A 333 -0.70 -14.03 14.11
CA SER A 333 -1.57 -14.13 15.30
C SER A 333 -1.09 -13.34 16.51
N ASP A 334 0.18 -12.92 16.56
CA ASP A 334 0.83 -12.24 17.69
C ASP A 334 0.96 -10.72 17.53
N TRP A 335 0.41 -10.14 16.46
CA TRP A 335 0.48 -8.70 16.20
C TRP A 335 -0.87 -8.12 15.74
N PHE A 336 -0.93 -6.82 15.52
CA PHE A 336 -2.16 -6.18 15.06
C PHE A 336 -2.61 -6.70 13.67
N PRO A 337 -3.91 -6.98 13.42
CA PRO A 337 -5.06 -6.73 14.27
C PRO A 337 -5.52 -7.96 15.06
N ALA A 338 -4.75 -9.05 15.06
CA ALA A 338 -5.01 -10.19 15.93
C ALA A 338 -4.88 -9.76 17.40
N VAL A 339 -3.88 -8.92 17.70
CA VAL A 339 -3.66 -8.30 19.01
C VAL A 339 -3.94 -6.80 18.94
N VAL A 340 -4.97 -6.35 19.67
CA VAL A 340 -5.48 -4.96 19.64
C VAL A 340 -5.02 -4.16 20.88
N GLN A 341 -4.22 -4.76 21.76
CA GLN A 341 -3.73 -4.11 22.97
C GLN A 341 -2.63 -3.10 22.62
N SER A 342 -2.94 -1.82 22.81
CA SER A 342 -1.97 -0.72 22.67
C SER A 342 -0.81 -0.91 23.65
N GLY A 343 0.43 -0.61 23.21
CA GLY A 343 1.62 -0.67 24.06
C GLY A 343 2.17 -2.09 24.35
N THR A 344 1.45 -3.16 24.01
CA THR A 344 1.98 -4.55 24.09
C THR A 344 2.66 -4.99 22.81
N ASN A 345 2.25 -4.41 21.67
CA ASN A 345 2.90 -4.66 20.39
C ASN A 345 4.26 -3.96 20.36
N LYS A 346 5.29 -4.69 19.91
CA LYS A 346 6.70 -4.22 19.86
C LYS A 346 6.92 -3.32 18.65
N ILE A 347 6.21 -2.20 18.62
CA ILE A 347 6.28 -1.19 17.57
C ILE A 347 7.29 -0.12 18.00
N VAL A 348 8.44 -0.12 17.33
CA VAL A 348 9.65 0.59 17.76
C VAL A 348 10.09 1.61 16.71
N LYS A 349 10.72 2.68 17.20
CA LYS A 349 11.16 3.81 16.37
C LYS A 349 12.24 3.37 15.39
N THR A 350 12.18 3.84 14.14
CA THR A 350 13.24 3.61 13.15
C THR A 350 14.10 4.87 12.95
N ASN A 351 15.15 4.74 12.13
CA ASN A 351 15.89 5.88 11.58
C ASN A 351 15.42 6.31 10.18
N ILE A 352 14.30 5.78 9.68
CA ILE A 352 13.74 6.12 8.35
C ILE A 352 12.95 7.43 8.47
N PRO A 353 13.34 8.50 7.76
CA PRO A 353 12.69 9.80 7.86
C PRO A 353 11.31 9.80 7.18
N ASP A 354 10.39 10.61 7.69
CA ASP A 354 9.02 10.77 7.15
C ASP A 354 8.57 12.25 7.22
N SER A 355 7.54 12.60 6.44
CA SER A 355 6.95 13.94 6.38
C SER A 355 5.54 14.02 6.99
N ASN A 356 5.22 13.15 7.96
CA ASN A 356 3.88 13.01 8.54
C ASN A 356 2.83 12.72 7.43
N THR A 357 3.12 11.66 6.70
CA THR A 357 2.30 11.15 5.60
C THR A 357 2.37 9.64 5.58
N LYS A 358 1.42 9.01 4.90
CA LYS A 358 1.45 7.55 4.75
C LYS A 358 2.69 7.14 3.93
N THR A 359 3.18 5.96 4.25
CA THR A 359 4.23 5.25 3.53
C THR A 359 3.68 3.94 2.97
N PHE A 360 4.30 3.39 1.93
CA PHE A 360 4.05 2.04 1.45
C PHE A 360 5.33 1.20 1.49
N TYR A 361 5.23 -0.04 1.97
CA TYR A 361 6.35 -0.99 2.04
C TYR A 361 6.01 -2.25 1.23
N GLY A 362 6.96 -2.75 0.46
CA GLY A 362 6.74 -3.94 -0.37
C GLY A 362 8.01 -4.70 -0.69
N ALA A 363 7.83 -5.86 -1.33
CA ALA A 363 8.90 -6.70 -1.84
C ALA A 363 8.82 -6.80 -3.36
N VAL A 364 9.97 -6.97 -3.99
CA VAL A 364 10.09 -7.09 -5.45
C VAL A 364 11.28 -7.97 -5.80
N THR A 365 11.27 -8.59 -6.98
CA THR A 365 12.44 -9.28 -7.53
C THR A 365 13.02 -8.44 -8.66
N LEU A 366 14.23 -7.94 -8.45
CA LEU A 366 15.00 -7.19 -9.45
C LEU A 366 15.93 -8.16 -10.19
N SER A 367 16.56 -7.68 -11.26
CA SER A 367 17.61 -8.44 -11.96
C SER A 367 18.81 -8.78 -11.07
N SER A 368 19.06 -7.98 -10.02
CA SER A 368 20.10 -8.23 -9.01
C SER A 368 19.66 -9.19 -7.89
N GLY A 369 18.39 -9.59 -7.85
CA GLY A 369 17.84 -10.49 -6.84
C GLY A 369 16.62 -9.92 -6.10
N PRO A 370 16.11 -10.62 -5.08
CA PRO A 370 15.03 -10.13 -4.23
C PRO A 370 15.45 -8.86 -3.49
N ALA A 371 14.56 -7.88 -3.45
CA ALA A 371 14.73 -6.62 -2.76
C ALA A 371 13.44 -6.24 -2.03
N THR A 372 13.53 -5.28 -1.12
CA THR A 372 12.36 -4.59 -0.58
C THR A 372 12.43 -3.12 -0.91
N PHE A 373 11.29 -2.45 -0.90
CA PHE A 373 11.21 -1.03 -1.22
C PHE A 373 10.22 -0.30 -0.33
N LEU A 374 10.47 0.99 -0.14
CA LEU A 374 9.63 1.93 0.57
C LEU A 374 9.24 3.05 -0.39
N VAL A 375 7.97 3.41 -0.48
CA VAL A 375 7.53 4.62 -1.18
C VAL A 375 7.00 5.60 -0.15
N HIS A 376 7.62 6.76 -0.05
CA HIS A 376 7.38 7.71 1.03
C HIS A 376 7.81 9.14 0.68
N ASN A 377 7.55 10.07 1.60
CA ASN A 377 8.05 11.44 1.53
C ASN A 377 9.10 11.63 2.63
N PRO A 378 10.40 11.62 2.30
CA PRO A 378 11.45 11.55 3.31
C PRO A 378 11.73 12.88 4.01
N GLN A 379 11.13 14.00 3.58
CA GLN A 379 11.47 15.33 4.08
C GLN A 379 10.25 16.08 4.60
N TYR A 380 10.33 16.49 5.87
CA TYR A 380 9.37 17.39 6.48
C TYR A 380 9.83 18.86 6.37
N TYR A 381 8.95 19.75 5.92
CA TYR A 381 9.19 21.20 5.92
C TYR A 381 8.26 21.87 6.91
N ALA A 382 8.78 22.38 8.02
CA ALA A 382 7.96 22.89 9.12
C ALA A 382 7.06 24.08 8.73
N ASP A 383 7.58 24.99 7.91
CA ASP A 383 6.91 26.24 7.54
C ASP A 383 5.76 26.01 6.57
N THR A 384 5.98 25.18 5.53
CA THR A 384 5.01 24.97 4.45
C THR A 384 4.19 23.70 4.62
N ARG A 385 4.73 22.72 5.37
CA ARG A 385 4.20 21.36 5.51
C ARG A 385 3.98 20.67 4.16
N TRP A 386 4.76 21.05 3.16
CA TRP A 386 4.71 20.43 1.83
C TRP A 386 5.06 18.95 1.92
N ARG A 387 4.39 18.15 1.10
CA ARG A 387 4.60 16.70 1.02
C ARG A 387 5.32 16.34 -0.27
N GLN A 388 6.58 16.74 -0.42
CA GLN A 388 7.39 16.45 -1.62
C GLN A 388 8.89 16.38 -1.29
N PRO A 389 9.73 15.69 -2.07
CA PRO A 389 9.37 14.81 -3.18
C PRO A 389 8.61 13.58 -2.71
N LEU A 390 7.92 12.91 -3.65
CA LEU A 390 7.58 11.50 -3.51
C LEU A 390 8.80 10.68 -3.95
N SER A 391 9.26 9.79 -3.10
CA SER A 391 10.50 9.05 -3.29
C SER A 391 10.32 7.55 -3.16
N ILE A 392 11.24 6.79 -3.74
CA ILE A 392 11.41 5.36 -3.49
C ILE A 392 12.76 5.10 -2.84
N SER A 393 12.75 4.35 -1.75
CA SER A 393 13.93 3.81 -1.08
C SER A 393 14.00 2.31 -1.33
N VAL A 394 15.15 1.79 -1.76
CA VAL A 394 15.33 0.37 -2.10
C VAL A 394 16.37 -0.26 -1.18
N ALA A 395 16.05 -1.45 -0.66
CA ALA A 395 16.96 -2.30 0.10
C ALA A 395 17.31 -3.53 -0.74
N HIS A 396 18.48 -3.50 -1.37
CA HIS A 396 18.97 -4.60 -2.21
C HIS A 396 19.36 -5.85 -1.43
N ASP A 397 19.69 -5.70 -0.16
CA ASP A 397 19.88 -6.81 0.78
C ASP A 397 18.57 -7.21 1.49
N ARG A 398 17.44 -6.63 1.05
CA ARG A 398 16.09 -6.74 1.61
C ARG A 398 15.87 -6.08 2.97
N ILE A 399 16.91 -5.56 3.64
CA ILE A 399 16.82 -5.08 5.02
C ILE A 399 17.15 -3.59 5.11
N HIS A 400 18.29 -3.17 4.54
CA HIS A 400 18.83 -1.83 4.67
C HIS A 400 18.53 -1.01 3.42
N PHE A 401 17.68 0.01 3.55
CA PHE A 401 17.37 0.96 2.49
C PHE A 401 18.60 1.82 2.20
N ASN A 402 19.33 1.44 1.15
CA ASN A 402 20.65 1.97 0.82
C ASN A 402 20.68 2.80 -0.47
N THR A 403 19.54 2.91 -1.15
CA THR A 403 19.38 3.67 -2.38
C THR A 403 18.07 4.45 -2.31
N ASP A 404 18.12 5.76 -2.60
CA ASP A 404 16.95 6.63 -2.65
C ASP A 404 16.86 7.38 -3.96
N HIS A 405 15.66 7.49 -4.49
CA HIS A 405 15.39 8.32 -5.64
C HIS A 405 14.07 9.07 -5.55
N VAL A 406 14.04 10.30 -6.08
CA VAL A 406 12.79 11.00 -6.38
C VAL A 406 12.08 10.28 -7.51
N ILE A 407 10.83 9.87 -7.27
CA ILE A 407 9.95 9.33 -8.30
C ILE A 407 8.97 10.38 -8.80
N ARG A 408 8.63 11.41 -8.01
CA ARG A 408 7.87 12.57 -8.49
C ARG A 408 8.10 13.79 -7.62
N THR A 409 8.04 14.97 -8.24
CA THR A 409 8.09 16.27 -7.58
C THR A 409 7.19 17.28 -8.34
N ASN A 410 7.28 18.56 -8.00
CA ASN A 410 6.54 19.67 -8.61
C ASN A 410 5.04 19.46 -8.57
N ALA A 411 4.50 19.16 -7.38
CA ALA A 411 3.05 19.18 -7.17
C ALA A 411 2.46 20.54 -7.56
N SER A 412 1.20 20.55 -7.99
CA SER A 412 0.52 21.79 -8.35
C SER A 412 0.52 22.76 -7.17
N GLN A 413 0.82 24.02 -7.45
CA GLN A 413 0.69 25.10 -6.46
C GLN A 413 -0.74 25.69 -6.46
N SER A 414 -1.62 25.16 -7.30
CA SER A 414 -2.99 25.61 -7.47
C SER A 414 -3.93 24.42 -7.32
N PHE A 415 -4.77 24.48 -6.31
CA PHE A 415 -5.85 23.53 -6.02
C PHE A 415 -7.04 24.30 -5.44
N VAL A 416 -8.22 23.71 -5.48
CA VAL A 416 -9.42 24.27 -4.85
C VAL A 416 -9.30 24.09 -3.35
N ALA A 417 -9.20 25.22 -2.64
CA ALA A 417 -9.15 25.26 -1.19
C ALA A 417 -10.37 24.53 -0.59
N ASP A 418 -10.14 23.79 0.49
CA ASP A 418 -11.21 23.19 1.27
C ASP A 418 -11.75 24.18 2.31
N THR A 419 -12.76 23.75 3.07
CA THR A 419 -13.35 24.56 4.14
C THR A 419 -12.63 24.43 5.49
N ARG A 420 -11.61 23.57 5.57
CA ARG A 420 -10.96 23.14 6.83
C ARG A 420 -9.46 23.43 6.92
N GLY A 421 -8.82 23.83 5.83
CA GLY A 421 -7.37 23.95 5.70
C GLY A 421 -6.61 22.62 5.77
N VAL A 422 -7.22 21.49 5.38
CA VAL A 422 -6.56 20.17 5.44
C VAL A 422 -5.82 19.82 4.15
N LYS A 423 -6.26 20.36 3.00
CA LYS A 423 -5.55 20.32 1.73
C LYS A 423 -4.28 21.16 1.80
N ARG A 424 -3.24 20.69 1.13
CA ARG A 424 -1.92 21.31 1.08
C ARG A 424 -1.16 20.78 -0.12
N VAL A 425 -0.22 21.59 -0.59
CA VAL A 425 0.67 21.22 -1.69
C VAL A 425 1.45 19.94 -1.37
N GLY A 426 1.44 19.01 -2.31
CA GLY A 426 2.32 17.85 -2.31
C GLY A 426 1.67 16.56 -2.79
N LEU A 427 2.49 15.52 -2.75
CA LEU A 427 2.24 14.17 -3.24
C LEU A 427 2.14 13.27 -2.03
N SER A 428 0.99 12.65 -1.79
CA SER A 428 0.76 12.00 -0.51
C SER A 428 -0.12 10.77 -0.61
N TYR A 429 0.06 9.92 0.40
CA TYR A 429 -0.63 8.65 0.56
C TYR A 429 -0.33 7.67 -0.57
N PRO A 430 0.97 7.33 -0.78
CA PRO A 430 1.34 6.29 -1.70
C PRO A 430 0.72 4.95 -1.30
N HIS A 431 0.34 4.21 -2.32
CA HIS A 431 0.08 2.78 -2.30
C HIS A 431 0.73 2.19 -3.55
N ALA A 432 1.36 1.03 -3.45
CA ALA A 432 2.01 0.44 -4.60
C ALA A 432 1.60 -1.01 -4.83
N THR A 433 1.81 -1.47 -6.06
CA THR A 433 1.74 -2.88 -6.44
C THR A 433 2.83 -3.15 -7.45
N VAL A 434 3.35 -4.37 -7.47
CA VAL A 434 4.17 -4.85 -8.59
C VAL A 434 3.21 -5.31 -9.68
N ALA A 435 3.37 -4.80 -10.90
CA ALA A 435 2.60 -5.19 -12.07
C ALA A 435 3.57 -5.50 -13.21
N GLU A 436 3.71 -6.78 -13.54
CA GLU A 436 4.65 -7.27 -14.56
C GLU A 436 6.10 -6.82 -14.27
N ASP A 437 6.67 -5.99 -15.14
CA ASP A 437 8.03 -5.45 -15.10
C ASP A 437 8.11 -4.04 -14.49
N GLU A 438 7.08 -3.63 -13.74
CA GLU A 438 6.98 -2.29 -13.15
C GLU A 438 6.49 -2.33 -11.69
N ILE A 439 6.92 -1.35 -10.90
CA ILE A 439 6.19 -0.93 -9.69
C ILE A 439 5.23 0.18 -10.11
N ILE A 440 3.95 0.02 -9.77
CA ILE A 440 2.92 1.04 -9.97
C ILE A 440 2.59 1.64 -8.62
N VAL A 441 2.73 2.96 -8.50
CA VAL A 441 2.45 3.72 -7.27
C VAL A 441 1.26 4.64 -7.49
N ALA A 442 0.15 4.42 -6.81
CA ALA A 442 -0.97 5.34 -6.76
C ALA A 442 -0.81 6.32 -5.57
N TYR A 443 -1.15 7.59 -5.77
CA TYR A 443 -1.13 8.62 -4.73
C TYR A 443 -2.04 9.77 -5.12
N SER A 444 -2.29 10.64 -4.15
CA SER A 444 -2.95 11.92 -4.39
C SER A 444 -1.94 13.04 -4.56
N GLU A 445 -2.27 14.00 -5.40
CA GLU A 445 -1.64 15.32 -5.48
C GLU A 445 -2.63 16.33 -4.90
N ASP A 446 -2.16 17.08 -3.89
CA ASP A 446 -2.87 18.17 -3.19
C ASP A 446 -4.21 17.78 -2.54
N LYS A 447 -4.45 16.47 -2.40
CA LYS A 447 -5.75 15.86 -2.09
C LYS A 447 -6.86 16.30 -3.08
N GLU A 448 -6.52 16.53 -4.34
CA GLU A 448 -7.46 16.91 -5.40
C GLU A 448 -7.37 16.00 -6.63
N ASN A 449 -6.16 15.59 -7.00
CA ASN A 449 -5.94 14.76 -8.18
C ASN A 449 -5.42 13.38 -7.77
N ILE A 450 -5.83 12.34 -8.50
CA ILE A 450 -5.27 11.00 -8.33
C ILE A 450 -4.36 10.68 -9.49
N TRP A 451 -3.17 10.23 -9.15
CA TRP A 451 -2.14 9.90 -10.08
C TRP A 451 -1.62 8.50 -9.82
N ILE A 452 -1.07 7.91 -10.89
CA ILE A 452 -0.17 6.78 -10.78
C ILE A 452 1.20 7.17 -11.32
N THR A 453 2.23 6.60 -10.72
CA THR A 453 3.60 6.61 -11.19
C THR A 453 4.00 5.19 -11.55
N ARG A 454 4.62 5.03 -12.73
CA ARG A 454 5.20 3.77 -13.20
C ARG A 454 6.70 3.81 -13.04
N ILE A 455 7.25 2.80 -12.38
CA ILE A 455 8.69 2.65 -12.14
C ILE A 455 9.13 1.34 -12.80
N PRO A 456 9.87 1.39 -13.92
CA PRO A 456 10.42 0.19 -14.53
C PRO A 456 11.35 -0.54 -13.54
N LEU A 457 11.22 -1.85 -13.37
CA LEU A 457 12.11 -2.59 -12.45
C LEU A 457 13.58 -2.51 -12.88
N SER A 458 13.84 -2.34 -14.17
CA SER A 458 15.18 -2.15 -14.73
C SER A 458 15.85 -0.84 -14.28
N SER A 459 15.09 0.20 -13.91
CA SER A 459 15.68 1.45 -13.40
C SER A 459 16.13 1.34 -11.95
N LEU A 460 15.67 0.32 -11.23
CA LEU A 460 16.03 0.04 -9.84
C LEU A 460 17.19 -0.96 -9.72
N ALA A 461 17.72 -1.51 -10.82
CA ALA A 461 18.84 -2.43 -10.74
C ALA A 461 20.06 -1.73 -10.11
N SER A 462 20.72 -2.38 -9.15
CA SER A 462 21.93 -1.83 -8.54
C SER A 462 22.96 -1.58 -9.63
N ASN A 463 23.45 -0.35 -9.74
CA ASN A 463 24.67 -0.05 -10.50
C ASN A 463 25.89 -0.60 -9.74
N THR A 464 25.94 -1.92 -9.55
CA THR A 464 27.14 -2.61 -9.13
C THR A 464 28.07 -2.61 -10.34
N THR A 465 28.97 -1.63 -10.39
CA THR A 465 30.20 -1.52 -11.18
C THR A 465 30.26 -0.21 -11.98
N THR A 466 30.79 0.82 -11.36
CA THR A 466 31.79 1.64 -12.06
C THR A 466 33.07 1.54 -11.24
N SER A 467 33.78 0.42 -11.41
CA SER A 467 35.20 0.37 -11.08
C SER A 467 35.86 1.50 -11.84
N SER A 468 36.43 2.43 -11.09
CA SER A 468 37.26 3.50 -11.59
C SER A 468 38.42 2.91 -12.41
N THR A 469 38.25 2.86 -13.74
CA THR A 469 39.40 2.77 -14.62
C THR A 469 40.13 4.10 -14.51
N THR A 470 41.17 4.12 -13.68
CA THR A 470 42.17 5.17 -13.62
C THR A 470 42.87 5.24 -14.97
N THR A 471 42.34 6.02 -15.90
CA THR A 471 43.08 6.41 -17.11
C THR A 471 43.95 7.59 -16.74
N SER A 472 45.23 7.31 -16.53
CA SER A 472 46.31 8.28 -16.45
C SER A 472 46.27 9.21 -17.67
N SER A 473 45.95 10.49 -17.44
CA SER A 473 45.99 11.54 -18.45
C SER A 473 47.44 11.97 -18.69
N SER A 474 47.98 11.63 -19.87
CA SER A 474 49.12 12.31 -20.47
C SER A 474 48.67 13.62 -21.08
N THR A 475 49.30 14.71 -20.65
CA THR A 475 49.12 16.07 -21.11
C THR A 475 49.48 16.23 -22.59
N SER A 476 48.56 16.72 -23.42
CA SER A 476 48.90 17.34 -24.70
C SER A 476 48.08 18.61 -24.89
N THR A 477 48.78 19.73 -24.84
CA THR A 477 48.32 21.09 -25.06
C THR A 477 47.96 21.30 -26.53
N SER A 478 46.76 21.78 -26.84
CA SER A 478 46.51 22.47 -28.10
C SER A 478 45.42 23.52 -27.92
N SER A 479 45.82 24.76 -28.16
CA SER A 479 45.03 25.99 -28.20
C SER A 479 44.05 26.01 -29.36
N SER A 480 42.81 26.44 -29.13
CA SER A 480 42.00 27.10 -30.16
C SER A 480 40.97 28.08 -29.59
N SER A 481 41.09 29.30 -30.10
CA SER A 481 40.19 30.46 -30.19
C SER A 481 38.78 30.41 -29.59
N LEU A 482 38.50 31.39 -28.72
CA LEU A 482 37.17 31.86 -28.37
C LEU A 482 36.47 32.51 -29.58
N THR A 483 35.22 32.12 -29.81
CA THR A 483 34.21 32.92 -30.49
C THR A 483 32.96 32.99 -29.61
N THR A 484 32.57 34.23 -29.28
CA THR A 484 31.38 34.60 -28.51
C THR A 484 30.09 34.42 -29.33
N PRO A 485 28.99 33.93 -28.75
CA PRO A 485 27.66 34.08 -29.33
C PRO A 485 26.90 35.27 -28.72
N SER A 486 26.30 36.05 -29.61
CA SER A 486 25.43 37.20 -29.36
C SER A 486 24.09 36.83 -28.74
N LEU A 487 23.65 37.65 -27.78
CA LEU A 487 22.31 37.69 -27.22
C LEU A 487 21.27 38.05 -28.29
N GLY A 488 20.29 37.15 -28.50
CA GLY A 488 19.08 37.41 -29.29
C GLY A 488 17.88 37.51 -28.36
N THR A 489 17.34 38.72 -28.22
CA THR A 489 16.08 39.03 -27.55
C THR A 489 14.88 38.77 -28.45
N GLY A 490 13.82 38.18 -27.90
CA GLY A 490 12.47 38.33 -28.43
C GLY A 490 11.59 37.13 -28.11
N TYR A 491 10.54 37.32 -27.30
CA TYR A 491 9.21 36.88 -27.67
C TYR A 491 8.13 37.64 -26.87
N SER A 492 7.12 38.05 -27.63
CA SER A 492 5.98 38.89 -27.27
C SER A 492 4.89 38.10 -26.55
N ARG A 493 4.13 38.81 -25.70
CA ARG A 493 2.83 38.38 -25.17
C ARG A 493 1.77 38.34 -26.28
N THR A 494 0.89 37.34 -26.17
CA THR A 494 -0.57 37.44 -26.34
C THR A 494 -1.20 36.48 -25.36
#